data_AF-A0A1Q9PBN4-F1
#
_entry.id   AF-A0A1Q9PBN4-F1
#
_cell.length_a   1.000
_cell.length_b   1.000
_cell.length_c   1.000
_cell.angle_alpha   90.00
_cell.angle_beta   90.00
_cell.angle_gamma   90.00
#
_symmetry.space_group_name_H-M   'P 1'
#
loop_
_entity.id
_entity.type
_entity.pdbx_description
1 polymer ?
#
loop_
_entity_poly.entity_id
_entity_poly.type
_entity_poly.pdbx_seq_one_letter_code
_entity_poly.pdbx_strand_id
1 'polypeptide(L)'
;MKLFSDEELDTINKELLGKTGNFLIAFRNKHGPTLLKKLWTEMLEELGHSVKCLSWWSSAGRLGLLECETENGLSVYGQWALDDKQELLNVMELDEDELGNIRDGFDAGTVTSSAMRAYRIGESGGEKE
;
A
#
# COMPACT_ATOMS: atom_id res chain seq x y z
N MET A 1 11.06 12.36 -9.45
CA MET A 1 10.91 12.08 -8.01
C MET A 1 10.37 10.67 -7.91
N LYS A 2 10.93 9.81 -7.04
CA LYS A 2 10.48 8.43 -6.89
C LYS A 2 9.67 8.28 -5.61
N LEU A 3 8.77 7.29 -5.59
CA LEU A 3 7.97 6.99 -4.40
C LEU A 3 8.81 6.30 -3.31
N PHE A 4 9.72 5.43 -3.75
CA PHE A 4 10.65 4.65 -2.95
C PHE A 4 12.10 4.90 -3.41
N SER A 5 13.05 4.68 -2.51
CA SER A 5 14.47 4.60 -2.85
C SER A 5 14.78 3.37 -3.69
N ASP A 6 15.94 3.34 -4.34
CA ASP A 6 16.34 2.20 -5.18
C ASP A 6 16.51 0.90 -4.35
N GLU A 7 16.90 1.00 -3.07
CA GLU A 7 17.00 -0.14 -2.13
C GLU A 7 15.62 -0.71 -1.75
N GLU A 8 14.65 0.16 -1.52
CA GLU A 8 13.26 -0.24 -1.24
C GLU A 8 12.60 -0.85 -2.47
N LEU A 9 12.88 -0.30 -3.66
CA LEU A 9 12.40 -0.87 -4.92
C LEU A 9 12.97 -2.26 -5.19
N ASP A 10 14.25 -2.49 -4.89
CA ASP A 10 14.86 -3.83 -4.98
C ASP A 10 14.18 -4.81 -4.02
N THR A 11 13.82 -4.36 -2.81
CA THR A 11 13.07 -5.17 -1.83
C THR A 11 11.68 -5.53 -2.35
N ILE A 12 10.92 -4.54 -2.84
CA ILE A 12 9.58 -4.75 -3.43
C ILE A 12 9.68 -5.71 -4.61
N ASN A 13 10.63 -5.49 -5.51
CA ASN A 13 10.78 -6.30 -6.71
C ASN A 13 11.13 -7.75 -6.36
N LYS A 14 12.03 -7.99 -5.40
CA LYS A 14 12.36 -9.34 -4.92
C LYS A 14 11.13 -10.08 -4.38
N GLU A 15 10.23 -9.37 -3.71
CA GLU A 15 9.01 -9.98 -3.17
C GLU A 15 7.92 -10.22 -4.20
N LEU A 16 7.88 -9.47 -5.30
CA LEU A 16 6.85 -9.60 -6.34
C LEU A 16 7.28 -10.42 -7.56
N LEU A 17 8.57 -10.45 -7.88
CA LEU A 17 9.07 -11.00 -9.14
C LEU A 17 8.74 -12.49 -9.28
N GLY A 18 7.95 -12.82 -10.31
CA GLY A 18 7.54 -14.20 -10.62
C GLY A 18 6.48 -14.78 -9.68
N LYS A 19 5.90 -13.97 -8.78
CA LYS A 19 4.79 -14.39 -7.90
C LYS A 19 3.44 -14.04 -8.52
N THR A 20 2.40 -14.72 -8.04
CA THR A 20 0.98 -14.51 -8.37
C THR A 20 0.19 -14.42 -7.06
N GLY A 21 -1.02 -13.85 -7.08
CA GLY A 21 -1.83 -13.67 -5.86
C GLY A 21 -1.90 -12.21 -5.42
N ASN A 22 -2.22 -11.97 -4.16
CA ASN A 22 -2.44 -10.62 -3.62
C ASN A 22 -1.26 -10.20 -2.74
N PHE A 23 -0.69 -9.02 -3.00
CA PHE A 23 0.44 -8.49 -2.23
C PHE A 23 0.16 -7.07 -1.75
N LEU A 24 0.41 -6.80 -0.48
CA LEU A 24 0.28 -5.49 0.14
C LEU A 24 1.64 -4.87 0.41
N ILE A 25 1.85 -3.67 -0.12
CA ILE A 25 2.97 -2.79 0.16
C ILE A 25 2.43 -1.68 1.07
N ALA A 26 2.90 -1.67 2.31
CA ALA A 26 2.57 -0.63 3.28
C ALA A 26 3.68 0.41 3.35
N PHE A 27 3.34 1.68 3.24
CA PHE A 27 4.34 2.77 3.21
C PHE A 27 3.80 4.10 3.71
N ARG A 28 4.72 4.98 4.12
CA ARG A 28 4.48 6.39 4.39
C ARG A 28 4.88 7.21 3.19
N ASN A 29 4.14 8.29 2.94
CA ASN A 29 4.43 9.18 1.83
C ASN A 29 4.08 10.63 2.16
N LYS A 30 4.76 11.57 1.51
CA LYS A 30 4.51 13.01 1.69
C LYS A 30 3.62 13.63 0.60
N HIS A 31 3.16 12.82 -0.33
CA HIS A 31 2.45 13.28 -1.52
C HIS A 31 0.93 13.14 -1.33
N GLY A 32 0.19 14.13 -1.83
CA GLY A 32 -1.26 14.01 -1.90
C GLY A 32 -1.69 12.89 -2.85
N PRO A 33 -2.95 12.42 -2.75
CA PRO A 33 -3.44 11.23 -3.46
C PRO A 33 -3.27 11.30 -4.98
N THR A 34 -3.44 12.49 -5.58
CA THR A 34 -3.27 12.67 -7.03
C THR A 34 -1.83 12.42 -7.49
N LEU A 35 -0.85 13.02 -6.82
CA LEU A 35 0.56 12.85 -7.16
C LEU A 35 1.03 11.43 -6.80
N LEU A 36 0.56 10.91 -5.67
CA LEU A 36 0.86 9.54 -5.25
C LEU A 36 0.38 8.52 -6.29
N LYS A 37 -0.87 8.64 -6.78
CA LYS A 37 -1.40 7.74 -7.81
C LYS A 37 -0.50 7.74 -9.05
N LYS A 38 -0.03 8.90 -9.48
CA LYS A 38 0.88 9.02 -10.62
C LYS A 38 2.19 8.27 -10.36
N LEU A 39 2.87 8.58 -9.23
CA LEU A 39 4.16 7.96 -8.88
C LEU A 39 4.05 6.44 -8.69
N TRP A 40 2.92 5.97 -8.16
CA TRP A 40 2.64 4.56 -7.99
C TRP A 40 2.46 3.83 -9.33
N THR A 41 1.70 4.42 -10.25
CA THR A 41 1.54 3.87 -11.60
C THR A 41 2.88 3.84 -12.34
N GLU A 42 3.66 4.94 -12.30
CA GLU A 42 4.99 5.00 -12.92
C GLU A 42 5.92 3.89 -12.36
N MET A 43 5.91 3.67 -11.04
CA MET A 43 6.70 2.60 -10.41
C MET A 43 6.28 1.21 -10.87
N LEU A 44 4.98 0.90 -10.94
CA LEU A 44 4.51 -0.41 -11.38
C LEU A 44 4.81 -0.65 -12.87
N GLU A 45 4.71 0.40 -13.69
CA GLU A 45 5.14 0.33 -15.09
C GLU A 45 6.64 0.04 -15.21
N GLU A 46 7.49 0.65 -14.37
CA GLU A 46 8.93 0.35 -14.30
C GLU A 46 9.21 -1.10 -13.88
N LEU A 47 8.36 -1.69 -13.04
CA LEU A 47 8.42 -3.10 -12.65
C LEU A 47 7.85 -4.06 -13.71
N GLY A 48 7.40 -3.54 -14.86
CA GLY A 48 6.86 -4.35 -15.96
C GLY A 48 5.40 -4.76 -15.78
N HIS A 49 4.68 -4.10 -14.87
CA HIS A 49 3.28 -4.36 -14.60
C HIS A 49 2.41 -3.26 -15.23
N SER A 50 1.72 -3.58 -16.33
CA SER A 50 0.70 -2.70 -16.93
C SER A 50 -0.57 -2.77 -16.07
N VAL A 51 -0.97 -1.64 -15.47
CA VAL A 51 -1.94 -1.67 -14.38
C VAL A 51 -3.09 -0.70 -14.58
N LYS A 52 -4.31 -1.23 -14.47
CA LYS A 52 -5.49 -0.42 -14.14
C LYS A 52 -5.51 -0.24 -12.62
N CYS A 53 -5.11 0.94 -12.17
CA CYS A 53 -5.10 1.24 -10.74
C CYS A 53 -6.39 1.94 -10.28
N LEU A 54 -7.09 1.30 -9.35
CA LEU A 54 -8.10 1.92 -8.51
C LEU A 54 -7.40 2.63 -7.34
N SER A 55 -7.97 3.73 -6.89
CA SER A 55 -7.42 4.50 -5.78
C SER A 55 -8.55 4.90 -4.86
N TRP A 56 -8.42 4.46 -3.62
CA TRP A 56 -9.36 4.67 -2.52
C TRP A 56 -8.64 5.50 -1.47
N TRP A 57 -9.33 6.45 -0.87
CA TRP A 57 -8.76 7.22 0.24
C TRP A 57 -9.86 7.72 1.18
N SER A 58 -9.50 7.86 2.44
CA SER A 58 -10.37 8.47 3.44
C SER A 58 -10.76 9.89 3.03
N SER A 59 -11.92 10.39 3.47
CA SER A 59 -12.35 11.77 3.18
C SER A 59 -11.33 12.85 3.62
N ALA A 60 -10.51 12.55 4.64
CA ALA A 60 -9.44 13.42 5.10
C ALA A 60 -8.16 13.39 4.23
N GLY A 61 -8.05 12.43 3.30
CA GLY A 61 -6.92 12.30 2.38
C GLY A 61 -5.59 11.93 3.04
N ARG A 62 -5.62 11.41 4.28
CA ARG A 62 -4.41 11.07 5.06
C ARG A 62 -4.03 9.59 5.02
N LEU A 63 -4.93 8.75 4.54
CA LEU A 63 -4.71 7.32 4.36
C LEU A 63 -5.52 6.84 3.15
N GLY A 64 -5.00 5.84 2.46
CA GLY A 64 -5.62 5.28 1.28
C GLY A 64 -5.08 3.92 0.89
N LEU A 65 -5.74 3.35 -0.11
CA LEU A 65 -5.39 2.10 -0.74
C LEU A 65 -5.30 2.34 -2.25
N LEU A 66 -4.17 1.97 -2.82
CA LEU A 66 -3.99 1.86 -4.26
C LEU A 66 -4.13 0.39 -4.60
N GLU A 67 -4.96 0.06 -5.58
CA GLU A 67 -5.21 -1.31 -5.97
C GLU A 67 -4.91 -1.42 -7.46
N CYS A 68 -3.97 -2.28 -7.82
CA CYS A 68 -3.52 -2.43 -9.19
C CYS A 68 -3.47 -3.92 -9.51
N GLU A 69 -4.27 -4.33 -10.49
CA GLU A 69 -4.25 -5.69 -11.02
C GLU A 69 -3.35 -5.74 -12.25
N THR A 70 -2.49 -6.76 -12.30
CA THR A 70 -1.58 -7.02 -13.42
C THR A 70 -2.13 -8.17 -14.27
N GLU A 71 -1.75 -8.22 -15.55
CA GLU A 71 -2.26 -9.22 -16.50
C GLU A 71 -1.90 -10.68 -16.15
N ASN A 72 -0.93 -10.89 -15.26
CA ASN A 72 -0.45 -12.22 -14.87
C ASN A 72 -1.16 -12.80 -13.62
N GLY A 73 -2.24 -12.19 -13.14
CA GLY A 73 -2.94 -12.62 -11.93
C GLY A 73 -2.21 -12.28 -10.63
N LEU A 74 -1.26 -11.33 -10.69
CA LEU A 74 -0.70 -10.65 -9.53
C LEU A 74 -1.50 -9.37 -9.29
N SER A 75 -1.99 -9.20 -8.07
CA SER A 75 -2.69 -8.01 -7.60
C SER A 75 -1.84 -7.32 -6.53
N VAL A 76 -1.45 -6.08 -6.80
CA VAL A 76 -0.60 -5.29 -5.90
C VAL A 76 -1.41 -4.18 -5.27
N TYR A 77 -1.38 -4.14 -3.95
CA TYR A 77 -2.09 -3.19 -3.11
C TYR A 77 -1.06 -2.27 -2.44
N GLY A 78 -1.23 -0.97 -2.57
CA GLY A 78 -0.43 0.05 -1.89
C GLY A 78 -1.22 0.69 -0.76
N GLN A 79 -1.00 0.28 0.48
CA GLN A 79 -1.57 0.95 1.64
C GLN A 79 -0.64 2.09 2.06
N TRP A 80 -1.17 3.31 2.02
CA TRP A 80 -0.37 4.50 2.29
C TRP A 80 -0.97 5.34 3.41
N ALA A 81 -0.07 5.98 4.15
CA ALA A 81 -0.38 7.06 5.08
C ALA A 81 0.38 8.33 4.68
N LEU A 82 -0.25 9.49 4.86
CA LEU A 82 0.39 10.79 4.68
C LEU A 82 1.26 11.10 5.90
N ASP A 83 2.55 11.34 5.67
CA ASP A 83 3.56 11.61 6.69
C ASP A 83 4.64 12.54 6.10
N ASP A 84 5.44 13.19 6.94
CA ASP A 84 6.55 14.03 6.48
C ASP A 84 7.67 13.21 5.83
N LYS A 85 7.75 11.90 6.15
CA LYS A 85 8.73 10.98 5.59
C LYS A 85 8.14 10.08 4.50
N GLN A 86 8.99 9.70 3.56
CA GLN A 86 8.72 8.61 2.62
C GLN A 86 9.49 7.40 3.11
N GLU A 87 8.80 6.28 3.34
CA GLU A 87 9.40 5.08 3.92
C GLU A 87 8.53 3.86 3.60
N LEU A 88 9.16 2.81 3.06
CA LEU A 88 8.61 1.47 2.95
C LEU A 88 8.61 0.82 4.33
N LEU A 89 7.47 0.24 4.69
CA LEU A 89 7.26 -0.27 6.05
C LEU A 89 7.10 -1.77 6.02
N ASN A 90 6.40 -2.29 5.01
CA ASN A 90 6.30 -3.73 4.81
C ASN A 90 5.87 -4.10 3.39
N VAL A 91 6.22 -5.32 2.98
CA VAL A 91 5.69 -6.01 1.80
C VAL A 91 5.27 -7.40 2.24
N MET A 92 4.01 -7.77 2.03
CA MET A 92 3.54 -9.11 2.38
C MET A 92 2.46 -9.63 1.43
N GLU A 93 2.35 -10.94 1.37
CA GLU A 93 1.25 -11.62 0.69
C GLU A 93 -0.01 -11.56 1.57
N LEU A 94 -1.18 -11.40 0.94
CA LEU A 94 -2.48 -11.39 1.59
C LEU A 94 -3.34 -12.54 1.08
N ASP A 95 -4.07 -13.17 1.99
CA ASP A 95 -5.18 -14.04 1.62
C ASP A 95 -6.43 -13.23 1.20
N GLU A 96 -7.35 -13.85 0.45
CA GLU A 96 -8.57 -13.17 -0.03
C GLU A 96 -9.45 -12.60 1.10
N ASP A 97 -9.48 -13.27 2.26
CA ASP A 97 -10.23 -12.81 3.43
C ASP A 97 -9.65 -11.52 4.01
N GLU A 98 -8.32 -11.40 4.07
CA GLU A 98 -7.64 -10.19 4.53
C GLU A 98 -7.88 -9.02 3.57
N LEU A 99 -7.88 -9.29 2.27
CA LEU A 99 -8.20 -8.29 1.26
C LEU A 99 -9.64 -7.76 1.41
N GLY A 100 -10.61 -8.65 1.62
CA GLY A 100 -12.00 -8.28 1.88
C GLY A 100 -12.12 -7.36 3.09
N ASN A 101 -11.46 -7.71 4.19
CA ASN A 101 -11.42 -6.90 5.41
C ASN A 101 -10.80 -5.51 5.21
N ILE A 102 -9.74 -5.41 4.39
CA ILE A 102 -9.10 -4.12 4.08
C ILE A 102 -10.05 -3.23 3.28
N ARG A 103 -10.64 -3.76 2.20
CA ARG A 103 -11.58 -3.02 1.34
C ARG A 103 -12.81 -2.55 2.11
N ASP A 104 -13.41 -3.42 2.92
CA ASP A 104 -14.57 -3.10 3.75
C ASP A 104 -14.26 -1.97 4.75
N GLY A 105 -13.09 -2.00 5.37
CA GLY A 105 -12.66 -0.95 6.29
C GLY A 105 -12.44 0.42 5.64
N PHE A 106 -12.17 0.47 4.32
CA PHE A 106 -12.12 1.71 3.56
C PHE A 106 -13.51 2.20 3.13
N ASP A 107 -14.41 1.31 2.74
CA ASP A 107 -15.77 1.63 2.30
C ASP A 107 -16.67 2.07 3.47
N ALA A 108 -16.55 1.41 4.63
CA ALA A 108 -17.37 1.67 5.80
C ALA A 108 -17.06 3.00 6.53
N GLY A 109 -16.06 3.78 6.07
CA GLY A 109 -15.60 5.00 6.75
C GLY A 109 -15.09 4.79 8.18
N THR A 110 -14.98 3.54 8.61
CA THR A 110 -14.72 3.12 9.99
C THR A 110 -13.70 1.98 9.97
N VAL A 111 -12.42 2.35 9.91
CA VAL A 111 -11.24 1.47 10.03
C VAL A 111 -11.28 0.77 11.39
N THR A 112 -11.90 -0.42 11.48
CA THR A 112 -12.18 -1.08 12.77
C THR A 112 -11.70 -2.54 12.89
N SER A 113 -11.20 -3.16 11.82
CA SER A 113 -10.69 -4.54 11.90
C SER A 113 -9.35 -4.63 12.65
N SER A 114 -9.12 -5.74 13.35
CA SER A 114 -7.93 -5.98 14.17
C SER A 114 -6.65 -6.10 13.34
N ALA A 115 -6.76 -6.52 12.06
CA ALA A 115 -5.66 -6.47 11.10
C ALA A 115 -5.24 -5.02 10.81
N MET A 116 -6.20 -4.10 10.63
CA MET A 116 -5.94 -2.65 10.51
C MET A 116 -5.30 -2.02 11.77
N ARG A 117 -5.42 -2.66 12.95
CA ARG A 117 -4.72 -2.22 14.17
C ARG A 117 -3.27 -2.68 14.23
N ALA A 118 -2.93 -3.85 13.69
CA ALA A 118 -1.54 -4.27 13.53
C ALA A 118 -0.79 -3.40 12.50
N TYR A 119 -1.52 -2.85 11.52
CA TYR A 119 -1.07 -1.84 10.56
C TYR A 119 -1.14 -0.38 11.08
N ARG A 120 -1.38 -0.15 12.39
CA ARG A 120 -0.98 1.12 13.01
C ARG A 120 0.53 1.13 13.07
N ILE A 121 1.10 1.91 12.17
CA ILE A 121 2.53 2.05 12.00
C ILE A 121 3.15 2.67 13.26
N GLY A 122 3.54 1.80 14.21
CA GLY A 122 4.37 2.12 15.36
C GLY A 122 3.65 2.49 16.67
N GLU A 123 2.74 1.67 17.19
CA GLU A 123 2.42 1.67 18.65
C GLU A 123 3.32 0.67 19.43
N SER A 124 4.63 0.75 19.21
CA SER A 124 5.62 0.45 20.26
C SER A 124 6.37 1.75 20.54
N GLY A 125 5.84 2.55 21.46
CA GLY A 125 6.42 3.82 21.84
C GLY A 125 5.54 4.63 22.79
N GLY A 126 5.19 4.06 23.94
CA GLY A 126 4.49 4.79 24.99
C GLY A 126 3.63 3.88 25.85
N GLU A 127 4.24 2.93 26.54
CA GLU A 127 3.64 2.39 27.76
C GLU A 127 3.29 3.57 28.66
N LYS A 128 2.06 3.54 29.17
CA LYS A 128 1.58 4.44 30.20
C LYS A 128 2.45 4.24 31.44
N GLU A 129 3.06 5.31 31.92
CA GLU A 129 3.15 5.61 33.35
C GLU A 129 2.60 7.02 33.57
#